data_AF-A0A160IL32-F1
#
_entry.id   AF-A0A160IL32-F1
#
_cell.length_a   1.000
_cell.length_b   1.000
_cell.length_c   1.000
_cell.angle_alpha   90.00
_cell.angle_beta   90.00
_cell.angle_gamma   90.00
#
_symmetry.space_group_name_H-M   'P 1'
#
loop_
_entity.id
_entity.type
_entity.pdbx_description
1 polymer ?
#
loop_
_entity_poly.entity_id
_entity_poly.type
_entity_poly.pdbx_seq_one_letter_code
_entity_poly.pdbx_strand_id
1 'polypeptide(L)'
;MTELIRLAMIFVLTTQGGFFLAIFLAGHTMIEWYEWSILPNPNKNIFVSVINGFTASFIGIAYWAGKRVNHHNWFVKRVYLLGYAVLFILASVTFYQTVDYFLRLIEYKKF
;
A
#
# COMPACT_ATOMS: atom_id res chain seq x y z
N MET A 1 -20.83 -10.68 4.20
CA MET A 1 -20.26 -10.08 2.97
C MET A 1 -19.54 -8.77 3.29
N THR A 2 -20.18 -7.82 3.96
CA THR A 2 -19.58 -6.55 4.40
C THR A 2 -18.38 -6.73 5.33
N GLU A 3 -18.43 -7.68 6.26
CA GLU A 3 -17.27 -8.02 7.10
C GLU A 3 -16.05 -8.50 6.32
N LEU A 4 -16.26 -9.28 5.26
CA LEU A 4 -15.15 -9.71 4.39
C LEU A 4 -14.49 -8.50 3.71
N ILE A 5 -15.27 -7.48 3.36
CA ILE A 5 -14.73 -6.24 2.79
C ILE A 5 -13.92 -5.47 3.83
N ARG A 6 -14.41 -5.35 5.08
CA ARG A 6 -13.65 -4.74 6.19
C ARG A 6 -12.31 -5.44 6.41
N LEU A 7 -12.32 -6.77 6.49
CA LEU A 7 -11.11 -7.57 6.67
C LEU A 7 -10.14 -7.42 5.49
N ALA A 8 -10.64 -7.47 4.25
CA ALA A 8 -9.82 -7.29 3.06
C ALA A 8 -9.14 -5.90 3.03
N MET A 9 -9.86 -4.85 3.41
CA MET A 9 -9.29 -3.50 3.51
C MET A 9 -8.21 -3.42 4.59
N ILE A 10 -8.48 -3.93 5.80
CA ILE A 10 -7.48 -3.96 6.89
C ILE A 10 -6.24 -4.69 6.41
N PHE A 11 -6.40 -5.84 5.75
CA PHE A 11 -5.28 -6.63 5.23
C PHE A 11 -4.44 -5.85 4.22
N VAL A 12 -5.06 -5.16 3.24
CA VAL A 12 -4.35 -4.33 2.26
C VAL A 12 -3.62 -3.16 2.93
N LEU A 13 -4.31 -2.40 3.79
CA LEU A 13 -3.77 -1.20 4.43
C LEU A 13 -2.63 -1.54 5.40
N THR A 14 -2.77 -2.62 6.16
CA THR A 14 -1.71 -3.10 7.08
C THR A 14 -0.52 -3.67 6.33
N THR A 15 -0.73 -4.35 5.19
CA THR A 15 0.36 -4.80 4.32
C THR A 15 1.16 -3.62 3.77
N GLN A 16 0.49 -2.58 3.27
CA GLN A 16 1.17 -1.35 2.83
C GLN A 16 1.94 -0.68 3.98
N GLY A 17 1.32 -0.56 5.15
CA GLY A 17 1.97 -0.01 6.35
C GLY A 17 3.19 -0.83 6.81
N GLY A 18 3.09 -2.15 6.76
CA GLY A 18 4.19 -3.07 7.03
C GLY A 18 5.32 -2.90 6.02
N PHE A 19 4.99 -2.65 4.75
CA PHE A 19 6.00 -2.39 3.72
C PHE A 19 6.71 -1.04 3.90
N PHE A 20 6.01 -0.01 4.40
CA PHE A 20 6.67 1.24 4.84
C PHE A 20 7.71 0.97 5.93
N LEU A 21 7.40 0.13 6.92
CA LEU A 21 8.36 -0.28 7.96
C LEU A 21 9.52 -1.10 7.38
N ALA A 22 9.25 -1.98 6.42
CA ALA A 22 10.29 -2.77 5.75
C ALA A 22 11.25 -1.86 4.96
N ILE A 23 10.72 -0.91 4.17
CA ILE A 23 11.53 0.10 3.47
C ILE A 23 12.25 1.00 4.46
N PHE A 24 11.63 1.34 5.59
CA PHE A 24 12.32 2.05 6.66
C PHE A 24 13.53 1.23 7.07
N LEU A 25 13.36 0.03 7.63
CA LEU A 25 14.44 -0.81 8.16
C LEU A 25 15.52 -1.17 7.14
N ALA A 26 15.13 -1.79 6.02
CA ALA A 26 16.04 -2.38 5.03
C ALA A 26 16.31 -1.47 3.82
N GLY A 27 15.65 -0.31 3.72
CA GLY A 27 16.03 0.73 2.78
C GLY A 27 15.96 0.30 1.32
N HIS A 28 17.13 0.29 0.66
CA HIS A 28 17.25 0.01 -0.76
C HIS A 28 16.87 -1.43 -1.12
N THR A 29 17.21 -2.40 -0.26
CA THR A 29 16.95 -3.83 -0.50
C THR A 29 15.46 -4.10 -0.70
N MET A 30 14.57 -3.45 0.06
CA MET A 30 13.12 -3.64 -0.10
C MET A 30 12.57 -2.96 -1.35
N ILE A 31 13.21 -1.88 -1.81
CA ILE A 31 12.85 -1.22 -3.07
C ILE A 31 13.21 -2.13 -4.25
N GLU A 32 14.42 -2.70 -4.25
CA GLU A 32 14.86 -3.64 -5.29
C GLU A 32 14.04 -4.93 -5.27
N TRP A 33 13.71 -5.44 -4.09
CA TRP A 33 12.86 -6.63 -3.94
C TRP A 33 11.49 -6.43 -4.59
N TYR A 34 10.88 -5.25 -4.40
CA TYR A 34 9.63 -4.92 -5.09
C TYR A 34 9.80 -4.83 -6.61
N GLU A 35 10.88 -4.22 -7.09
CA GLU A 35 11.16 -4.14 -8.53
C GLU A 35 11.36 -5.52 -9.16
N TRP A 36 11.98 -6.45 -8.42
CA TRP A 36 12.14 -7.84 -8.84
C TRP A 36 10.81 -8.62 -8.84
N SER A 37 9.88 -8.26 -7.95
CA SER A 37 8.55 -8.88 -7.88
C SER A 37 7.61 -8.48 -9.02
N ILE A 38 7.91 -7.38 -9.74
CA ILE A 38 7.11 -6.96 -10.90
C ILE A 38 7.52 -7.76 -12.12
N LEU A 39 6.54 -8.43 -12.73
CA LEU A 39 6.76 -9.25 -13.91
C LEU A 39 6.98 -8.38 -15.15
N PRO A 40 8.01 -8.68 -15.97
CA PRO A 40 8.31 -7.92 -17.19
C PRO A 40 7.28 -8.17 -18.30
N ASN A 41 7.14 -7.22 -19.22
CA ASN A 41 6.21 -7.26 -20.37
C ASN A 41 4.71 -7.47 -20.04
N PRO A 42 4.11 -6.72 -19.09
CA PRO A 42 2.69 -6.88 -18.73
C PRO A 42 1.73 -6.60 -19.89
N ASN A 43 2.13 -5.79 -20.87
CA ASN A 43 1.26 -5.37 -21.97
C ASN A 43 0.95 -6.50 -22.98
N LYS A 44 1.70 -7.60 -22.96
CA LYS A 44 1.47 -8.74 -23.86
C LYS A 44 0.49 -9.77 -23.29
N ASN A 45 0.20 -9.70 -21.98
CA ASN A 45 -0.65 -10.68 -21.31
C ASN A 45 -1.46 -10.05 -20.18
N ILE A 46 -2.79 -10.07 -20.32
CA ILE A 46 -3.74 -9.52 -19.35
C ILE A 46 -3.51 -10.12 -17.95
N PHE A 47 -3.18 -11.41 -17.86
CA PHE A 47 -2.92 -12.08 -16.59
C PHE A 47 -1.74 -11.46 -15.83
N VAL A 48 -0.66 -11.11 -16.54
CA VAL A 48 0.53 -10.48 -15.95
C VAL A 48 0.22 -9.07 -15.47
N SER A 49 -0.59 -8.33 -16.25
CA SER A 49 -1.07 -7.00 -15.85
C SER A 49 -1.92 -7.05 -14.56
N VAL A 50 -2.79 -8.05 -14.42
CA VAL A 50 -3.60 -8.26 -13.21
C VAL A 50 -2.71 -8.56 -12.01
N ILE A 51 -1.72 -9.45 -12.14
CA ILE A 51 -0.78 -9.76 -11.05
C ILE A 51 -0.02 -8.50 -10.62
N ASN A 52 0.55 -7.76 -11.57
CA ASN A 52 1.29 -6.54 -11.25
C ASN A 52 0.39 -5.46 -10.61
N GLY A 53 -0.84 -5.32 -11.11
CA GLY A 53 -1.84 -4.42 -10.50
C GLY A 53 -2.21 -4.85 -9.08
N PHE A 54 -2.34 -6.15 -8.84
CA PHE A 54 -2.58 -6.69 -7.51
C PHE A 54 -1.41 -6.38 -6.59
N THR A 55 -0.17 -6.73 -6.97
CA THR A 55 1.05 -6.41 -6.19
C THR A 55 1.18 -4.90 -5.92
N ALA A 56 0.90 -4.06 -6.91
CA ALA A 56 0.90 -2.60 -6.75
C ALA A 56 -0.17 -2.11 -5.76
N SER A 57 -1.32 -2.78 -5.67
CA SER A 57 -2.36 -2.41 -4.70
C SER A 57 -1.94 -2.69 -3.25
N PHE A 58 -1.07 -3.67 -3.01
CA PHE A 58 -0.56 -4.01 -1.67
C PHE A 58 0.70 -3.26 -1.26
N ILE A 59 1.50 -2.78 -2.21
CA ILE A 59 2.86 -2.29 -1.91
C ILE A 59 3.19 -0.96 -2.61
N GLY A 60 2.47 -0.61 -3.68
CA GLY A 60 2.86 0.45 -4.60
C GLY A 60 3.06 1.83 -3.97
N ILE A 61 2.22 2.22 -3.00
CA ILE A 61 2.33 3.52 -2.32
C ILE A 61 3.60 3.59 -1.47
N ALA A 62 3.88 2.53 -0.70
CA ALA A 62 5.08 2.43 0.11
C ALA A 62 6.35 2.43 -0.76
N TYR A 63 6.35 1.63 -1.84
CA TYR A 63 7.44 1.63 -2.81
C TYR A 63 7.67 3.01 -3.44
N TRP A 64 6.61 3.70 -3.87
CA TRP A 64 6.71 5.03 -4.46
C TRP A 64 7.35 6.03 -3.50
N ALA A 65 6.93 6.03 -2.23
CA ALA A 65 7.52 6.88 -1.21
C ALA A 65 8.99 6.54 -0.99
N GLY A 66 9.33 5.25 -0.88
CA GLY A 66 10.70 4.75 -0.75
C GLY A 66 11.62 5.16 -1.90
N LYS A 67 11.15 5.02 -3.14
CA LYS A 67 11.91 5.42 -4.34
C LYS A 67 12.13 6.93 -4.36
N ARG A 68 11.13 7.71 -3.97
CA ARG A 68 11.20 9.17 -3.97
C ARG A 68 12.24 9.70 -2.99
N VAL A 69 12.48 9.01 -1.87
CA VAL A 69 13.49 9.44 -0.88
C VAL A 69 14.87 8.83 -1.10
N ASN A 70 15.03 7.91 -2.06
CA ASN A 70 16.25 7.10 -2.19
C ASN A 70 17.51 7.91 -2.57
N HIS A 71 17.35 9.11 -3.11
CA HIS A 71 18.46 10.00 -3.51
C HIS A 71 19.02 10.85 -2.35
N HIS A 72 18.42 10.78 -1.16
CA HIS A 72 18.87 11.54 0.01
C HIS A 72 19.81 10.72 0.90
N ASN A 73 20.58 11.43 1.74
CA ASN A 73 21.40 10.82 2.79
C ASN A 73 20.53 10.01 3.78
N TRP A 74 21.14 9.01 4.43
CA TRP A 74 20.44 8.02 5.26
C TRP A 74 19.49 8.63 6.30
N PHE A 75 19.93 9.67 7.02
CA PHE A 75 19.10 10.33 8.04
C PHE A 75 17.88 11.04 7.43
N VAL A 76 18.11 11.82 6.37
CA VAL A 76 17.05 12.57 5.68
C VAL A 76 16.02 11.62 5.06
N LYS A 77 16.49 10.51 4.49
CA LYS A 77 15.64 9.43 3.97
C LYS A 77 14.65 8.90 5.03
N ARG A 78 15.13 8.68 6.26
CA ARG A 78 14.31 8.18 7.38
C ARG A 78 13.27 9.20 7.82
N VAL A 79 13.64 10.47 7.91
CA VAL A 79 12.71 11.56 8.28
C VAL A 79 11.60 11.70 7.23
N TYR A 80 11.94 11.72 5.94
CA TYR A 80 10.92 11.77 4.89
C TYR A 80 10.03 10.52 4.86
N LEU A 81 10.59 9.32 5.05
CA LEU A 81 9.80 8.09 5.13
C LEU A 81 8.82 8.11 6.29
N LEU A 82 9.22 8.63 7.46
CA LEU A 82 8.31 8.83 8.59
C LEU A 82 7.20 9.81 8.22
N GLY A 83 7.53 10.92 7.55
CA GLY A 83 6.52 11.87 7.05
C GLY A 83 5.52 11.20 6.10
N TYR A 84 5.99 10.41 5.14
CA TYR A 84 5.12 9.66 4.24
C TYR A 84 4.29 8.59 4.95
N ALA A 85 4.87 7.89 5.93
CA ALA A 85 4.15 6.90 6.73
C ALA A 85 3.02 7.54 7.55
N VAL A 86 3.26 8.72 8.15
CA VAL A 86 2.22 9.47 8.87
C VAL A 86 1.10 9.90 7.92
N LEU A 87 1.44 10.47 6.76
CA LEU A 87 0.44 10.83 5.75
C LEU A 87 -0.36 9.61 5.27
N PHE A 88 0.32 8.47 5.09
CA PHE A 88 -0.32 7.21 4.72
C PHE A 88 -1.27 6.71 5.80
N ILE A 89 -0.91 6.78 7.08
CA ILE A 89 -1.80 6.39 8.19
C ILE A 89 -3.05 7.26 8.20
N LEU A 90 -2.89 8.59 8.09
CA LEU A 90 -4.02 9.53 8.06
C LEU A 90 -4.97 9.24 6.88
N ALA A 91 -4.40 9.03 5.68
CA ALA A 91 -5.16 8.67 4.49
C ALA A 91 -5.87 7.31 4.66
N SER A 92 -5.19 6.32 5.22
CA SER A 92 -5.71 4.96 5.43
C SER A 92 -6.87 4.94 6.41
N VAL A 93 -6.74 5.65 7.53
CA VAL A 93 -7.81 5.77 8.54
C VAL A 93 -9.03 6.46 7.93
N THR A 94 -8.82 7.60 7.25
CA THR A 94 -9.91 8.35 6.61
C THR A 94 -10.62 7.51 5.55
N PHE A 95 -9.85 6.79 4.72
CA PHE A 95 -10.39 5.90 3.69
C PHE A 95 -11.19 4.75 4.31
N TYR A 96 -10.65 4.05 5.30
CA TYR A 96 -11.33 2.96 5.98
C TYR A 96 -12.64 3.42 6.62
N GLN A 97 -12.63 4.55 7.34
CA GLN A 97 -13.83 5.11 7.97
C GLN A 97 -14.90 5.47 6.94
N THR A 98 -14.49 6.06 5.81
CA THR A 98 -15.41 6.43 4.72
C THR A 98 -16.07 5.18 4.14
N VAL A 99 -15.30 4.14 3.83
CA VAL A 99 -15.86 2.90 3.30
C VAL A 99 -16.73 2.19 4.34
N ASP A 100 -16.29 2.12 5.60
CA ASP A 100 -17.08 1.50 6.68
C ASP A 100 -18.43 2.20 6.86
N TYR A 101 -18.46 3.53 6.79
CA TYR A 101 -19.71 4.31 6.83
C TYR A 101 -20.67 3.88 5.71
N PHE A 102 -20.20 3.78 4.47
CA PHE A 102 -21.04 3.32 3.36
C PHE A 102 -21.49 1.86 3.52
N LEU A 103 -20.63 0.97 4.03
CA LEU A 103 -21.00 -0.42 4.29
C LEU A 103 -22.13 -0.52 5.32
N ARG A 104 -22.07 0.27 6.41
CA ARG A 104 -23.14 0.34 7.41
C ARG A 104 -24.46 0.85 6.84
N LEU A 105 -24.42 1.85 5.95
CA LEU A 105 -25.63 2.33 5.27
C LEU A 105 -26.29 1.24 4.40
N ILE A 106 -25.48 0.40 3.75
CA ILE A 106 -25.97 -0.73 2.95
C ILE A 106 -26.56 -1.83 3.85
N GLU A 107 -25.95 -2.09 5.01
CA GLU A 107 -26.47 -3.03 6.01
C GLU A 107 -27.82 -2.57 6.55
N TYR A 108 -27.94 -1.28 6.89
CA TYR A 108 -29.18 -0.71 7.42
C TYR A 108 -30.34 -0.77 6.41
N LYS A 109 -30.09 -0.55 5.12
CA LYS A 109 -31.11 -0.65 4.06
C LYS A 109 -31.57 -2.06 3.74
N LYS A 110 -30.89 -3.10 4.24
CA LYS A 110 -31.24 -4.51 3.99
C LYS A 110 -32.21 -5.09 5.04
N PHE A 111 -32.43 -4.38 6.14
CA PHE A 111 -33.44 -4.68 7.16
C PHE A 111 -34.61 -3.70 7.04
#